data_AF-A0A945UA63-F1
#
_entry.id   AF-A0A945UA63-F1
#
_cell.length_a   1.000
_cell.length_b   1.000
_cell.length_c   1.000
_cell.angle_alpha   90.00
_cell.angle_beta   90.00
_cell.angle_gamma   90.00
#
_symmetry.space_group_name_H-M   'P 1'
#
loop_
_entity.id
_entity.type
_entity.pdbx_description
1 polymer ?
#
loop_
_entity_poly.entity_id
_entity_poly.type
_entity_poly.pdbx_seq_one_letter_code
_entity_poly.pdbx_strand_id
1 'polypeptide(L)' 'YYLNPETFIANGLDVSKLPRQPMALGEMVPLQWYYYDGTYVEPHQGTKMNKEFVIMTINVK' A
#
# COMPACT_ATOMS: atom_id res chain seq x y z
N TYR A 1 -0.01 -7.47 -4.34
CA TYR A 1 -0.26 -6.91 -5.68
C TYR A 1 -0.14 -5.40 -5.63
N TYR A 2 0.54 -4.77 -6.58
CA TYR A 2 0.68 -3.31 -6.68
C TYR A 2 -0.23 -2.78 -7.78
N LEU A 3 -1.03 -1.75 -7.51
CA LEU A 3 -1.92 -1.12 -8.48
C LEU A 3 -1.63 0.39 -8.57
N ASN A 4 -1.82 0.95 -9.78
CA ASN A 4 -1.70 2.39 -10.01
C ASN A 4 -2.85 3.13 -9.30
N PRO A 5 -2.55 4.07 -8.38
CA PRO A 5 -3.56 4.84 -7.65
C PRO A 5 -4.37 5.75 -8.58
N GLU A 6 -3.80 6.23 -9.69
CA GLU A 6 -4.46 7.13 -10.65
C GLU A 6 -5.75 6.52 -11.21
N THR A 7 -5.78 5.21 -11.44
CA THR A 7 -6.97 4.53 -11.96
C THR A 7 -8.12 4.60 -10.96
N PHE A 8 -7.86 4.53 -9.66
CA PHE A 8 -8.89 4.65 -8.64
C PHE A 8 -9.38 6.09 -8.51
N ILE A 9 -8.45 7.05 -8.49
CA ILE A 9 -8.75 8.48 -8.41
C ILE A 9 -9.62 8.91 -9.59
N ALA A 10 -9.29 8.47 -10.82
CA ALA A 10 -10.06 8.75 -12.02
C ALA A 10 -11.51 8.18 -11.96
N ASN A 11 -11.73 7.12 -11.20
CA ASN A 11 -13.06 6.53 -10.96
C ASN A 11 -13.75 7.08 -9.71
N GLY A 12 -13.23 8.16 -9.11
CA GLY A 12 -13.81 8.84 -7.95
C GLY A 12 -13.48 8.21 -6.60
N LEU A 13 -12.55 7.24 -6.54
CA LEU A 13 -12.06 6.66 -5.30
C LEU A 13 -10.88 7.47 -4.75
N ASP A 14 -11.07 8.02 -3.55
CA ASP A 14 -10.03 8.71 -2.81
C ASP A 14 -9.13 7.71 -2.07
N VAL A 15 -8.08 7.25 -2.76
CA VAL A 15 -7.13 6.27 -2.22
C VAL A 15 -6.33 6.80 -1.02
N SER A 16 -6.24 8.12 -0.83
CA SER A 16 -5.54 8.72 0.32
C SER A 16 -6.24 8.43 1.65
N LYS A 17 -7.53 8.04 1.61
CA LYS A 17 -8.31 7.62 2.78
C LYS A 17 -8.11 6.16 3.16
N LEU A 18 -7.41 5.37 2.35
CA LEU A 18 -7.04 4.01 2.74
C LEU A 18 -6.04 4.05 3.89
N PRO A 19 -6.03 3.04 4.77
CA PRO A 19 -5.03 2.96 5.82
C PRO A 19 -3.62 2.89 5.22
N ARG A 20 -2.66 3.43 5.95
CA ARG A 20 -1.24 3.24 5.64
C ARG A 20 -0.86 1.79 5.88
N GLN A 21 -0.01 1.23 5.03
CA GLN A 21 0.53 -0.11 5.25
C GLN A 21 1.36 -0.13 6.54
N PRO A 22 1.19 -1.13 7.42
CA PRO A 22 2.05 -1.32 8.58
C PRO A 22 3.53 -1.40 8.19
N MET A 23 4.42 -0.92 9.05
CA MET A 23 5.86 -0.88 8.79
C MET A 23 6.57 -2.19 9.14
N ALA A 24 5.88 -3.15 9.77
CA ALA A 24 6.43 -4.44 10.15
C ALA A 24 5.68 -5.59 9.47
N LEU A 25 6.43 -6.65 9.12
CA LEU A 25 5.87 -7.94 8.73
C LEU A 25 5.09 -8.52 9.92
N GLY A 26 4.04 -9.30 9.67
CA GLY A 26 3.20 -9.86 10.73
C GLY A 26 2.03 -8.99 11.17
N GLU A 27 2.07 -7.68 10.92
CA GLU A 27 1.03 -6.71 11.35
C GLU A 27 -0.04 -6.41 10.27
N MET A 28 0.13 -6.95 9.06
CA MET A 28 -0.82 -6.72 7.97
C MET A 28 -2.12 -7.49 8.18
N VAL A 29 -3.23 -6.81 7.90
CA VAL A 29 -4.56 -7.42 7.90
C VAL A 29 -4.78 -8.11 6.55
N PRO A 30 -5.07 -9.43 6.53
CA PRO A 30 -5.34 -10.13 5.27
C PRO A 30 -6.48 -9.47 4.49
N LEU A 31 -6.29 -9.36 3.16
CA LEU A 31 -7.27 -8.78 2.22
C LEU A 31 -7.55 -7.27 2.40
N GLN A 32 -6.82 -6.59 3.28
CA GLN A 32 -6.91 -5.14 3.44
C GLN A 32 -6.14 -4.43 2.32
N TRP A 33 -6.77 -3.43 1.72
CA TRP A 33 -6.11 -2.48 0.82
C TRP A 33 -5.44 -1.37 1.61
N TYR A 34 -4.21 -1.05 1.24
CA TYR A 34 -3.42 0.01 1.83
C TYR A 34 -2.95 1.00 0.77
N TYR A 35 -2.74 2.24 1.19
CA TYR A 35 -2.09 3.26 0.39
C TYR A 35 -0.64 3.43 0.81
N TYR A 36 0.24 3.48 -0.20
CA TYR A 36 1.64 3.81 -0.05
C TYR A 36 1.92 5.09 -0.83
N ASP A 37 2.47 6.09 -0.13
CA ASP A 37 2.67 7.47 -0.60
C ASP A 37 4.11 7.73 -1.10
N GLY A 38 4.96 6.70 -1.20
CA GLY A 38 6.36 6.88 -1.61
C GLY A 38 7.32 7.29 -0.50
N THR A 39 6.85 7.61 0.72
CA THR A 39 7.69 8.31 1.71
C THR A 39 8.49 7.38 2.63
N TYR A 40 8.05 6.12 2.78
CA TYR A 40 8.58 5.16 3.75
C TYR A 40 9.16 3.89 3.13
N VAL A 41 9.94 3.13 3.88
CA VAL A 41 10.42 1.83 3.43
C VAL A 41 9.24 0.86 3.43
N GLU A 42 8.97 0.24 2.28
CA GLU A 42 7.96 -0.80 2.20
C GLU A 42 8.56 -2.09 2.79
N PRO A 43 7.92 -2.72 3.80
CA PRO A 43 8.53 -3.79 4.59
C PRO A 43 8.80 -5.08 3.80
N HIS A 44 8.08 -5.36 2.70
CA HIS A 44 8.35 -6.53 1.88
C HIS A 44 9.52 -6.32 0.90
N GLN A 45 9.73 -5.10 0.42
CA GLN A 45 10.80 -4.74 -0.51
C GLN A 45 12.08 -4.32 0.21
N GLY A 46 12.01 -3.93 1.49
CA GLY A 46 13.14 -3.44 2.27
C GLY A 46 13.74 -2.11 1.75
N THR A 47 13.06 -1.45 0.81
CA THR A 47 13.51 -0.19 0.19
C THR A 47 12.37 0.81 0.04
N LYS A 48 12.71 2.09 -0.21
CA LYS A 48 11.72 3.11 -0.60
C LYS A 48 11.48 3.01 -2.10
N MET A 49 10.21 2.98 -2.51
CA MET A 49 9.86 2.85 -3.93
C MET A 49 9.69 4.20 -4.64
N ASN A 50 9.78 5.35 -3.94
CA ASN A 50 9.66 6.72 -4.48
C ASN A 50 8.48 6.93 -5.45
N LYS A 51 7.44 6.12 -5.34
CA LYS A 51 6.24 6.15 -6.17
C LYS A 51 5.05 5.72 -5.34
N GLU A 52 3.90 6.30 -5.64
CA GLU A 52 2.66 5.96 -4.96
C GLU A 52 2.07 4.68 -5.53
N PHE A 53 1.46 3.86 -4.66
CA PHE A 53 0.71 2.69 -5.09
C PHE A 53 -0.34 2.26 -4.08
N VAL A 54 -1.36 1.58 -4.59
CA VAL A 54 -2.31 0.83 -3.77
C VAL A 54 -1.84 -0.61 -3.71
N ILE A 55 -1.79 -1.18 -2.50
CA ILE A 55 -1.31 -2.55 -2.27
C ILE A 55 -2.30 -3.33 -1.44
N MET A 56 -2.55 -4.57 -1.87
CA MET A 56 -3.11 -5.60 -1.00
C MET A 56 -1.98 -6.54 -0.60
N THR A 57 -1.71 -6.59 0.70
CA THR A 57 -0.71 -7.45 1.29
C THR A 57 -1.34 -8.70 1.88
N ILE A 58 -0.67 -9.81 1.66
CA ILE A 58 -0.90 -11.04 2.42
C ILE A 58 0.05 -11.01 3.61
N ASN A 59 -0.44 -11.37 4.78
CA ASN A 59 0.41 -11.43 5.96
C ASN A 59 1.35 -12.63 5.81
N VAL A 60 2.62 -12.35 5.47
CA VAL A 60 3.65 -13.38 5.37
C VAL A 60 4.23 -13.55 6.77
N LYS A 61 3.86 -14.67 7.42
CA LYS A 61 4.48 -15.12 8.68
C LYS A 61 5.74 -15.92 8.39
#